data_AF-A0AAV4FTW8-F1
#
_entry.id   AF-A0AAV4FTW8-F1
#
_cell.length_a   1.000
_cell.length_b   1.000
_cell.length_c   1.000
_cell.angle_alpha   90.00
_cell.angle_beta   90.00
_cell.angle_gamma   90.00
#
_symmetry.space_group_name_H-M   'P 1'
#
loop_
_entity.id
_entity.type
_entity.pdbx_description
1 polymer ?
#
loop_
_entity_poly.entity_id
_entity_poly.type
_entity_poly.pdbx_seq_one_letter_code
_entity_poly.pdbx_strand_id
1 'polypeptide(L)'
;MTGVGGRPEIVLEGHPSDRNAPDGWRTYHFLYKPGNLSETPAVVAPHQPRLDWQMWFAALGNYQNNPWFLHLVYRLLQGEPDVLELLSPYNQPFPANGPPPKFVRATLYSYHYTRSQDCAGKQKCAWWKREKKAEYLPSLAINDKSFVDYLKQAKLISSGKTKPFRADNWLAKAVVWSRDTIGQPEGFHFTFSMFGSSILAMFLNRALF
;
A
#
# COMPACT_ATOMS: atom_id res chain seq x y z
N MET A 1 -1.67 11.86 11.55
CA MET A 1 -0.97 12.68 12.57
C MET A 1 0.51 12.36 12.52
N THR A 2 1.40 13.35 12.46
CA THR A 2 2.86 13.12 12.44
C THR A 2 3.48 13.00 13.82
N GLY A 3 2.74 13.18 14.92
CA GLY A 3 3.31 13.15 16.27
C GLY A 3 4.42 14.19 16.49
N VAL A 4 5.00 14.23 17.68
CA VAL A 4 6.12 15.14 18.02
C VAL A 4 7.42 14.68 17.34
N GLY A 5 7.61 13.36 17.17
CA GLY A 5 8.82 12.75 16.59
C GLY A 5 8.81 12.54 15.08
N GLY A 6 7.77 12.96 14.37
CA GLY A 6 7.53 12.60 12.98
C GLY A 6 6.79 11.29 12.82
N ARG A 7 6.26 11.05 11.61
CA ARG A 7 5.49 9.86 11.27
C ARG A 7 6.44 8.76 10.81
N PRO A 8 6.58 7.64 11.55
CA PRO A 8 7.37 6.51 11.06
C PRO A 8 6.65 5.87 9.88
N GLU A 9 7.40 5.64 8.81
CA GLU A 9 6.89 5.08 7.57
C GLU A 9 7.87 4.05 7.01
N ILE A 10 7.34 2.87 6.70
CA ILE A 10 8.08 1.83 5.98
C ILE A 10 7.97 2.13 4.48
N VAL A 11 9.13 2.21 3.83
CA VAL A 11 9.26 2.31 2.37
C VAL A 11 9.69 0.95 1.84
N LEU A 12 8.82 0.33 1.05
CA LEU A 12 9.09 -0.94 0.37
C LEU A 12 9.74 -0.68 -1.00
N GLU A 13 10.80 -1.40 -1.29
CA GLU A 13 11.53 -1.27 -2.56
C GLU A 13 11.79 -2.65 -3.15
N GLY A 14 11.63 -2.77 -4.47
CA GLY A 14 11.96 -3.98 -5.23
C GLY A 14 13.15 -3.75 -6.17
N HIS A 15 13.94 -4.80 -6.38
CA HIS A 15 15.06 -4.81 -7.33
C HIS A 15 14.96 -6.00 -8.30
N PRO A 16 15.20 -5.81 -9.62
CA PRO A 16 15.01 -6.85 -10.61
C PRO A 16 16.15 -7.89 -10.73
N SER A 17 17.37 -7.59 -10.28
CA SER A 17 18.55 -8.39 -10.66
C SER A 17 19.60 -8.62 -9.58
N ASP A 18 19.97 -7.58 -8.82
CA ASP A 18 21.05 -7.61 -7.84
C ASP A 18 20.57 -7.20 -6.42
N ARG A 19 20.93 -7.98 -5.42
CA ARG A 19 20.58 -7.76 -4.00
C ARG A 19 21.46 -6.70 -3.34
N ASN A 20 22.67 -6.51 -3.84
CA ASN A 20 23.72 -5.67 -3.24
C ASN A 20 23.96 -4.38 -4.03
N ALA A 21 23.25 -4.18 -5.15
CA ALA A 21 23.35 -2.97 -5.93
C ALA A 21 22.92 -1.74 -5.08
N PRO A 22 23.70 -0.64 -5.11
CA PRO A 22 23.35 0.59 -4.43
C PRO A 22 22.16 1.31 -5.11
N ASP A 23 22.02 1.13 -6.42
CA ASP A 23 21.01 1.70 -7.31
C ASP A 23 20.02 0.63 -7.83
N GLY A 24 19.09 1.02 -8.71
CA GLY A 24 18.10 0.11 -9.33
C GLY A 24 16.92 -0.29 -8.44
N TRP A 25 16.92 0.11 -7.16
CA TRP A 25 15.80 -0.11 -6.24
C TRP A 25 14.63 0.81 -6.59
N ARG A 26 13.46 0.21 -6.81
CA ARG A 26 12.25 0.93 -7.19
C ARG A 26 11.21 0.84 -6.07
N THR A 27 10.69 1.98 -5.66
CA THR A 27 9.75 2.10 -4.53
C THR A 27 8.35 1.67 -4.92
N TYR A 28 7.72 0.84 -4.09
CA TYR A 28 6.28 0.58 -4.16
C TYR A 28 5.51 1.76 -3.56
N HIS A 29 4.56 2.28 -4.33
CA HIS A 29 3.71 3.38 -3.91
C HIS A 29 2.40 2.86 -3.32
N PHE A 30 1.93 3.52 -2.27
CA PHE A 30 0.69 3.20 -1.59
C PHE A 30 -0.34 4.29 -1.88
N LEU A 31 -1.62 4.00 -1.64
CA LEU A 31 -2.71 4.88 -2.07
C LEU A 31 -2.81 6.17 -1.24
N TYR A 32 -2.56 6.09 0.07
CA TYR A 32 -2.93 7.18 0.98
C TYR A 32 -1.87 7.50 2.05
N LYS A 33 -0.97 6.57 2.39
CA LYS A 33 0.13 6.86 3.30
C LYS A 33 1.20 7.74 2.61
N PRO A 34 1.97 8.53 3.38
CA PRO A 34 3.09 9.28 2.83
C PRO A 34 4.10 8.39 2.10
N GLY A 35 4.56 8.87 0.96
CA GLY A 35 5.56 8.21 0.12
C GLY A 35 6.39 9.24 -0.62
N ASN A 36 5.84 9.76 -1.71
CA ASN A 36 6.44 10.84 -2.49
C ASN A 36 6.49 12.14 -1.67
N LEU A 37 7.65 12.81 -1.69
CA LEU A 37 7.86 14.02 -0.90
C LEU A 37 7.05 15.21 -1.42
N SER A 38 6.72 15.21 -2.70
CA SER A 38 5.99 16.29 -3.36
C SER A 38 4.47 16.10 -3.34
N GLU A 39 3.97 14.98 -2.83
CA GLU A 39 2.53 14.71 -2.79
C GLU A 39 1.88 15.31 -1.55
N THR A 40 0.71 15.93 -1.76
CA THR A 40 -0.12 16.44 -0.67
C THR A 40 -0.60 15.28 0.21
N PRO A 41 -0.79 15.51 1.51
CA PRO A 41 -1.45 14.52 2.37
C PRO A 41 -2.87 14.22 1.85
N ALA A 42 -3.19 12.94 1.64
CA ALA A 42 -4.51 12.55 1.18
C ALA A 42 -5.57 12.68 2.29
N VAL A 43 -6.79 13.04 1.91
CA VAL A 43 -7.96 12.97 2.80
C VAL A 43 -8.53 11.56 2.72
N VAL A 44 -8.32 10.78 3.78
CA VAL A 44 -8.66 9.34 3.81
C VAL A 44 -10.03 9.04 4.38
N ALA A 45 -10.63 10.02 5.08
CA ALA A 45 -11.94 9.86 5.66
C ALA A 45 -13.02 10.01 4.56
N PRO A 46 -14.04 9.13 4.54
CA PRO A 46 -14.35 8.07 5.51
C PRO A 46 -13.87 6.66 5.10
N HIS A 47 -13.16 6.49 3.98
CA HIS A 47 -12.76 5.19 3.41
C HIS A 47 -11.77 4.38 4.27
N GLN A 48 -10.83 5.05 4.96
CA GLN A 48 -9.85 4.42 5.88
C GLN A 48 -9.16 3.16 5.31
N PRO A 49 -8.21 3.31 4.36
CA PRO A 49 -7.51 2.20 3.71
C PRO A 49 -6.78 1.31 4.72
N ARG A 50 -7.13 0.01 4.71
CA ARG A 50 -6.67 -0.91 5.76
C ARG A 50 -5.19 -1.26 5.64
N LEU A 51 -4.65 -1.44 4.43
CA LEU A 51 -3.23 -1.78 4.25
C LEU A 51 -2.32 -0.63 4.67
N ASP A 52 -2.57 0.59 4.18
CA ASP A 52 -1.83 1.81 4.55
C ASP A 52 -1.83 2.04 6.07
N TRP A 53 -2.96 1.78 6.73
CA TRP A 53 -3.08 1.89 8.18
C TRP A 53 -2.29 0.80 8.92
N GLN A 54 -2.35 -0.45 8.45
CA GLN A 54 -1.54 -1.55 9.00
C GLN A 54 -0.03 -1.28 8.85
N MET A 55 0.39 -0.70 7.73
CA MET A 55 1.79 -0.30 7.50
C MET A 55 2.29 0.72 8.54
N TRP A 56 1.43 1.67 8.95
CA TRP A 56 1.77 2.62 10.01
C TRP A 56 2.00 1.91 11.36
N PHE A 57 1.14 0.96 11.73
CA PHE A 57 1.35 0.16 12.95
C PHE A 57 2.62 -0.69 12.88
N ALA A 58 2.89 -1.33 11.73
CA ALA A 58 4.12 -2.09 11.56
C ALA A 58 5.37 -1.22 11.76
N ALA A 59 5.33 0.03 11.30
CA ALA A 59 6.44 0.98 11.44
C ALA A 59 6.76 1.37 12.90
N LEU A 60 5.85 1.10 13.85
CA LEU A 60 6.06 1.33 15.28
C LEU A 60 6.84 0.19 15.97
N GLY A 61 6.96 -0.96 15.31
CA GLY A 61 7.57 -2.17 15.86
C GLY A 61 8.69 -2.71 14.98
N ASN A 62 8.88 -4.02 15.02
CA ASN A 62 9.84 -4.74 14.19
C ASN A 62 9.12 -5.74 13.28
N TYR A 63 9.73 -6.08 12.14
CA TYR A 63 9.09 -6.94 11.14
C TYR A 63 8.83 -8.36 11.63
N GLN A 64 9.63 -8.89 12.57
CA GLN A 64 9.43 -10.24 13.11
C GLN A 64 8.11 -10.35 13.88
N ASN A 65 7.63 -9.24 14.46
CA ASN A 65 6.33 -9.19 15.16
C ASN A 65 5.15 -8.93 14.20
N ASN A 66 5.41 -8.79 12.90
CA ASN A 66 4.40 -8.51 11.88
C ASN A 66 4.41 -9.61 10.80
N PRO A 67 3.93 -10.84 11.09
CA PRO A 67 3.95 -11.94 10.12
C PRO A 67 3.19 -11.62 8.82
N TRP A 68 2.12 -10.82 8.90
CA TRP A 68 1.35 -10.37 7.73
C TRP A 68 2.20 -9.54 6.76
N PHE A 69 3.16 -8.75 7.26
CA PHE A 69 4.05 -7.93 6.45
C PHE A 69 5.06 -8.79 5.69
N LEU A 70 5.58 -9.84 6.33
CA LEU A 70 6.43 -10.83 5.66
C LEU A 70 5.68 -11.60 4.57
N HIS A 71 4.41 -11.92 4.80
CA HIS A 71 3.55 -12.50 3.77
C HIS A 71 3.27 -11.52 2.62
N LEU A 72 3.05 -10.23 2.91
CA LEU A 72 2.95 -9.18 1.89
C LEU A 72 4.19 -9.17 1.00
N VAL A 73 5.40 -9.14 1.59
CA VAL A 73 6.67 -9.18 0.84
C VAL A 73 6.79 -10.44 -0.02
N TYR A 74 6.41 -11.60 0.52
CA TYR A 74 6.41 -12.85 -0.25
C TYR A 74 5.51 -12.77 -1.48
N ARG A 75 4.29 -12.22 -1.34
CA ARG A 75 3.36 -12.05 -2.46
C ARG A 75 3.83 -10.99 -3.48
N LEU A 76 4.54 -9.95 -3.03
CA LEU A 76 5.17 -8.98 -3.94
C LEU A 76 6.30 -9.62 -4.76
N LEU A 77 7.11 -10.50 -4.16
CA LEU A 77 8.14 -11.28 -4.85
C LEU A 77 7.54 -12.28 -5.85
N GLN A 78 6.29 -12.72 -5.64
CA GLN A 78 5.55 -13.52 -6.62
C GLN A 78 4.91 -12.69 -7.74
N GLY A 79 4.77 -11.37 -7.55
CA GLY A 79 4.00 -10.52 -8.46
C GLY A 79 2.50 -10.80 -8.43
N GLU A 80 1.96 -11.22 -7.27
CA GLU A 80 0.53 -11.59 -7.14
C GLU A 80 -0.38 -10.38 -7.46
N PRO A 81 -1.26 -10.47 -8.49
CA PRO A 81 -2.08 -9.34 -8.94
C PRO A 81 -2.98 -8.78 -7.83
N ASP A 82 -3.62 -9.66 -7.05
CA ASP A 82 -4.52 -9.27 -5.95
C ASP A 82 -3.81 -8.44 -4.88
N VAL A 83 -2.50 -8.64 -4.70
CA VAL A 83 -1.70 -7.87 -3.73
C VAL A 83 -1.22 -6.56 -4.34
N LEU A 84 -0.87 -6.56 -5.63
CA LEU A 84 -0.50 -5.34 -6.34
C LEU A 84 -1.67 -4.36 -6.45
N GLU A 85 -2.92 -4.86 -6.50
CA GLU A 85 -4.14 -4.06 -6.50
C GLU A 85 -4.38 -3.31 -5.17
N LEU A 86 -3.79 -3.79 -4.06
CA LEU A 86 -3.84 -3.08 -2.77
C LEU A 86 -2.89 -1.86 -2.72
N LEU A 87 -1.96 -1.77 -3.67
CA LEU A 87 -1.00 -0.69 -3.80
C LEU A 87 -1.50 0.37 -4.80
N SER A 88 -0.79 1.49 -4.91
CA SER A 88 -1.14 2.49 -5.90
C SER A 88 -1.01 1.90 -7.31
N PRO A 89 -2.06 1.98 -8.15
CA PRO A 89 -1.96 1.57 -9.56
C PRO A 89 -1.10 2.54 -10.38
N TYR A 90 -0.91 3.76 -9.87
CA TYR A 90 -0.10 4.78 -10.52
C TYR A 90 1.38 4.58 -10.19
N ASN A 91 2.23 4.59 -11.22
CA ASN A 91 3.68 4.43 -11.09
C ASN A 91 4.12 3.10 -10.43
N GLN A 92 3.38 2.02 -10.67
CA GLN A 92 3.73 0.70 -10.15
C GLN A 92 5.06 0.21 -10.78
N PRO A 93 6.12 0.01 -9.99
CA PRO A 93 7.44 -0.33 -10.53
C PRO A 93 7.55 -1.75 -11.12
N PHE A 94 6.71 -2.66 -10.62
CA PHE A 94 6.63 -4.05 -11.04
C PHE A 94 5.16 -4.39 -11.30
N PRO A 95 4.66 -4.17 -12.53
CA PRO A 95 3.25 -4.40 -12.85
C PRO A 95 2.95 -5.91 -12.96
N ALA A 96 1.68 -6.29 -12.78
CA ALA A 96 1.23 -7.68 -12.78
C ALA A 96 1.47 -8.42 -14.11
N ASN A 97 1.55 -7.70 -15.22
CA ASN A 97 1.86 -8.24 -16.55
C ASN A 97 3.37 -8.29 -16.86
N GLY A 98 4.22 -7.85 -15.93
CA GLY A 98 5.67 -7.82 -16.06
C GLY A 98 6.37 -8.81 -15.13
N PRO A 99 7.71 -8.91 -15.23
CA PRO A 99 8.48 -9.73 -14.31
C PRO A 99 8.42 -9.14 -12.88
N PRO A 100 8.18 -9.97 -11.84
CA PRO A 100 8.23 -9.52 -10.45
C PRO A 100 9.66 -9.14 -10.04
N PRO A 101 9.84 -8.40 -8.93
CA PRO A 101 11.17 -8.16 -8.39
C PRO A 101 11.82 -9.47 -7.94
N LYS A 102 13.14 -9.59 -8.10
CA LYS A 102 13.89 -10.71 -7.53
C LYS A 102 14.20 -10.51 -6.05
N PHE A 103 14.30 -9.25 -5.62
CA PHE A 103 14.58 -8.88 -4.25
C PHE A 103 13.64 -7.78 -3.79
N VAL A 104 13.20 -7.87 -2.54
CA VAL A 104 12.42 -6.81 -1.88
C VAL A 104 13.11 -6.46 -0.57
N ARG A 105 13.27 -5.18 -0.28
CA ARG A 105 13.78 -4.67 1.00
C ARG A 105 12.82 -3.63 1.56
N ALA A 106 12.99 -3.30 2.84
CA ALA A 106 12.21 -2.25 3.46
C ALA A 106 13.10 -1.33 4.32
N THR A 107 12.88 -0.03 4.20
CA THR A 107 13.61 0.98 4.98
C THR A 107 12.63 1.78 5.83
N LEU A 108 12.98 2.01 7.10
CA LEU A 108 12.22 2.86 8.00
C LEU A 108 12.68 4.30 7.86
N TYR A 109 11.73 5.19 7.58
CA TYR A 109 11.92 6.63 7.53
C TYR A 109 11.04 7.32 8.57
N SER A 110 11.50 8.47 9.07
CA SER A 110 10.63 9.42 9.77
C SER A 110 10.22 10.54 8.82
N TYR A 111 8.92 10.73 8.64
CA TYR A 111 8.33 11.77 7.78
C TYR A 111 7.86 12.96 8.61
N HIS A 112 8.24 14.16 8.18
CA HIS A 112 7.80 15.43 8.76
C HIS A 112 7.19 16.32 7.68
N TYR A 113 6.23 17.15 8.07
CA TYR A 113 5.77 18.22 7.19
C TYR A 113 6.90 19.21 6.95
N THR A 114 7.03 19.64 5.70
CA THR A 114 7.92 20.75 5.38
C THR A 114 7.41 22.03 6.03
N ARG A 115 8.28 22.76 6.72
CA ARG A 115 7.93 24.05 7.33
C ARG A 115 7.97 25.16 6.28
N SER A 116 7.18 26.21 6.47
CA SER A 116 7.15 27.37 5.58
C SER A 116 8.54 27.99 5.35
N GLN A 117 9.38 28.05 6.39
CA GLN A 117 10.76 28.54 6.30
C GLN A 117 11.63 27.71 5.35
N ASP A 118 11.41 26.40 5.29
CA ASP A 118 12.17 25.48 4.43
C ASP A 118 11.76 25.58 2.94
N CYS A 119 10.61 26.20 2.69
CA CYS A 119 10.04 26.49 1.38
C CYS A 119 10.36 27.91 0.87
N ALA A 120 10.81 28.82 1.74
CA ALA A 120 11.04 30.21 1.37
C ALA A 120 12.07 30.30 0.23
N GLY A 121 11.69 30.95 -0.87
CA GLY A 121 12.54 31.14 -2.06
C GLY A 121 12.58 29.96 -3.05
N LYS A 122 11.83 28.86 -2.82
CA LYS A 122 11.75 27.74 -3.76
C LYS A 122 10.50 27.83 -4.64
N GLN A 123 10.66 27.64 -5.96
CA GLN A 123 9.52 27.62 -6.91
C GLN A 123 8.56 26.43 -6.69
N LYS A 124 9.08 25.28 -6.24
CA LYS A 124 8.27 24.11 -5.86
C LYS A 124 8.74 23.59 -4.52
N CYS A 125 7.86 23.63 -3.52
CA CYS A 125 8.16 23.07 -2.22
C CYS A 125 7.58 21.65 -2.08
N ALA A 126 8.40 20.74 -1.58
CA ALA A 126 7.93 19.41 -1.18
C ALA A 126 7.02 19.52 0.05
N TRP A 127 5.98 18.69 0.13
CA TRP A 127 5.08 18.60 1.28
C TRP A 127 5.72 17.90 2.47
N TRP A 128 6.62 16.96 2.18
CA TRP A 128 7.27 16.14 3.19
C TRP A 128 8.78 16.26 3.14
N LYS A 129 9.37 16.15 4.32
CA LYS A 129 10.77 15.81 4.53
C LYS A 129 10.83 14.42 5.14
N ARG A 130 11.81 13.61 4.73
CA ARG A 130 12.05 12.30 5.33
C ARG A 130 13.50 12.14 5.76
N GLU A 131 13.70 11.42 6.85
CA GLU A 131 15.02 11.05 7.35
C GLU A 131 15.09 9.53 7.49
N LYS A 132 16.13 8.89 6.95
CA LYS A 132 16.33 7.44 7.09
C LYS A 132 16.68 7.15 8.54
N LYS A 133 15.90 6.30 9.21
CA LYS A 133 16.13 5.92 10.61
C LYS A 133 16.83 4.57 10.73
N ALA A 134 16.36 3.58 9.99
CA ALA A 134 16.92 2.24 10.04
C ALA A 134 16.59 1.44 8.78
N GLU A 135 17.35 0.38 8.55
CA GLU A 135 16.89 -0.72 7.72
C GLU A 135 15.79 -1.47 8.48
N TYR A 136 14.60 -1.57 7.90
CA TYR A 136 13.46 -2.23 8.54
C TYR A 136 13.43 -3.71 8.21
N LEU A 137 13.66 -4.06 6.95
CA LEU A 137 13.75 -5.43 6.47
C LEU A 137 14.96 -5.54 5.55
N PRO A 138 15.85 -6.52 5.78
CA PRO A 138 16.91 -6.79 4.81
C PRO A 138 16.31 -7.11 3.46
N SER A 139 17.10 -6.94 2.40
CA SER A 139 16.71 -7.45 1.09
C SER A 139 16.40 -8.94 1.24
N LEU A 140 15.27 -9.42 0.74
CA LEU A 140 14.86 -10.81 0.76
C LEU A 140 14.56 -11.29 -0.66
N ALA A 141 14.89 -12.55 -0.94
CA ALA A 141 14.52 -13.25 -2.16
C ALA A 141 13.45 -14.31 -1.90
N ILE A 142 12.67 -14.67 -2.92
CA ILE A 142 11.59 -15.67 -2.79
C ILE A 142 12.09 -17.05 -2.34
N ASN A 143 13.34 -17.36 -2.66
CA ASN A 143 14.04 -18.62 -2.45
C ASN A 143 14.98 -18.60 -1.23
N ASP A 144 14.98 -17.53 -0.42
CA ASP A 144 15.72 -17.49 0.83
C ASP A 144 15.15 -18.53 1.81
N LYS A 145 15.94 -19.54 2.17
CA LYS A 145 15.50 -20.69 2.99
C LYS A 145 14.90 -20.25 4.34
N SER A 146 15.58 -19.37 5.07
CA SER A 146 15.12 -18.88 6.38
C SER A 146 13.78 -18.15 6.30
N PHE A 147 13.57 -17.39 5.22
CA PHE A 147 12.33 -16.66 4.97
C PHE A 147 11.18 -17.62 4.67
N VAL A 148 11.39 -18.58 3.78
CA VAL A 148 10.37 -19.59 3.43
C VAL A 148 10.03 -20.48 4.63
N ASP A 149 11.03 -20.91 5.39
CA ASP A 149 10.82 -21.74 6.58
C ASP A 149 9.99 -21.02 7.65
N TYR A 150 10.28 -19.73 7.88
CA TYR A 150 9.46 -18.89 8.76
C TYR A 150 8.00 -18.80 8.30
N LEU A 151 7.77 -18.53 7.01
CA LEU A 151 6.41 -18.43 6.47
C LEU A 151 5.62 -19.74 6.59
N LYS A 152 6.30 -20.89 6.44
CA LYS A 152 5.69 -22.21 6.67
C LYS A 152 5.36 -22.43 8.14
N GLN A 153 6.29 -22.08 9.04
CA GLN A 153 6.08 -22.19 10.49
C GLN A 153 4.91 -21.32 10.97
N ALA A 154 4.81 -20.10 10.43
CA ALA A 154 3.71 -19.18 10.69
C ALA A 154 2.40 -19.58 10.00
N LYS A 155 2.39 -20.68 9.22
CA LYS A 155 1.24 -21.18 8.44
C LYS A 155 0.68 -20.15 7.46
N LEU A 156 1.53 -19.26 6.95
CA LEU A 156 1.17 -18.21 6.01
C LEU A 156 1.26 -18.67 4.56
N ILE A 157 2.15 -19.62 4.27
CA ILE A 157 2.22 -20.29 2.98
C ILE A 157 1.84 -21.76 3.14
N SER A 158 0.84 -22.18 2.38
CA SER A 158 0.45 -23.58 2.27
C SER A 158 1.17 -24.22 1.09
N SER A 159 1.58 -25.49 1.22
CA SER A 159 2.11 -26.27 0.10
C SER A 159 1.04 -26.62 -0.94
N GLY A 160 -0.25 -26.37 -0.65
CA GLY A 160 -1.34 -26.56 -1.60
C GLY A 160 -1.58 -25.32 -2.45
N LYS A 161 -1.97 -25.51 -3.73
CA LYS A 161 -2.46 -24.41 -4.57
C LYS A 161 -3.58 -23.69 -3.82
N THR A 162 -3.45 -22.38 -3.62
CA THR A 162 -4.57 -21.54 -3.17
C THR A 162 -5.73 -21.77 -4.13
N LYS A 163 -6.89 -22.21 -3.62
CA LYS A 163 -8.07 -22.33 -4.46
C LYS A 163 -8.37 -20.93 -5.00
N PRO A 164 -8.41 -20.72 -6.33
CA PRO A 164 -8.82 -19.43 -6.86
C PRO A 164 -10.22 -19.13 -6.33
N PHE A 165 -10.47 -17.86 -5.99
CA PHE A 165 -11.80 -17.44 -5.59
C PHE A 165 -12.79 -17.84 -6.69
N ARG A 166 -13.83 -18.57 -6.32
CA ARG A 166 -14.82 -19.12 -7.24
C ARG A 166 -16.20 -18.65 -6.79
N ALA A 167 -16.87 -17.92 -7.67
CA ALA A 167 -18.23 -17.45 -7.44
C ALA A 167 -19.22 -18.62 -7.63
N ASP A 168 -19.28 -19.50 -6.63
CA ASP A 168 -19.99 -20.77 -6.73
C ASP A 168 -21.52 -20.60 -6.66
N ASN A 169 -22.02 -19.47 -6.15
CA ASN A 169 -23.45 -19.16 -6.06
C ASN A 169 -23.82 -17.86 -6.80
N TRP A 170 -25.12 -17.65 -7.01
CA TRP A 170 -25.62 -16.50 -7.78
C TRP A 170 -25.28 -15.15 -7.14
N LEU A 171 -25.27 -15.08 -5.80
CA LEU A 171 -24.87 -13.88 -5.05
C LEU A 171 -23.40 -13.53 -5.30
N ALA A 172 -22.51 -14.52 -5.19
CA ALA A 172 -21.09 -14.33 -5.45
C ALA A 172 -20.85 -13.91 -6.90
N LYS A 173 -21.60 -14.48 -7.87
CA LYS A 173 -21.52 -14.08 -9.28
C LYS A 173 -21.99 -12.65 -9.47
N ALA A 174 -23.07 -12.25 -8.82
CA ALA A 174 -23.56 -10.87 -8.85
C ALA A 174 -22.54 -9.90 -8.25
N VAL A 175 -21.93 -10.24 -7.10
CA VAL A 175 -20.89 -9.42 -6.47
C VAL A 175 -19.66 -9.29 -7.36
N VAL A 176 -19.18 -10.38 -7.95
CA VAL A 176 -18.04 -10.34 -8.89
C VAL A 176 -18.39 -9.51 -10.12
N TRP A 177 -19.56 -9.73 -10.71
CA TRP A 177 -20.03 -8.95 -11.86
C TRP A 177 -20.13 -7.44 -11.53
N SER A 178 -20.67 -7.09 -10.36
CA SER A 178 -20.72 -5.70 -9.90
C SER A 178 -19.33 -5.12 -9.70
N ARG A 179 -18.41 -5.86 -9.08
CA ARG A 179 -17.01 -5.46 -8.91
C ARG A 179 -16.33 -5.22 -10.26
N ASP A 180 -16.50 -6.14 -11.20
CA ASP A 180 -15.85 -6.05 -12.51
C ASP A 180 -16.46 -4.93 -13.39
N THR A 181 -17.73 -4.59 -13.18
CA THR A 181 -18.43 -3.50 -13.90
C THR A 181 -18.11 -2.13 -13.30
N ILE A 182 -18.09 -2.01 -11.97
CA ILE A 182 -17.83 -0.75 -11.24
C ILE A 182 -16.32 -0.46 -11.22
N GLY A 183 -15.48 -1.51 -11.29
CA GLY A 183 -14.05 -1.43 -11.05
C GLY A 183 -13.72 -1.19 -9.57
N GLN A 184 -12.52 -0.69 -9.31
CA GLN A 184 -12.12 -0.15 -8.01
C GLN A 184 -12.07 1.38 -8.07
N PRO A 185 -13.21 2.07 -7.91
CA PRO A 185 -13.21 3.52 -7.84
C PRO A 185 -12.39 3.96 -6.63
N GLU A 186 -11.69 5.08 -6.78
CA GLU A 186 -10.91 5.68 -5.70
C GLU A 186 -11.85 5.92 -4.50
N GLY A 187 -11.52 5.32 -3.35
CA GLY A 187 -12.48 5.11 -2.27
C GLY A 187 -13.02 6.41 -1.68
N PHE A 188 -12.23 7.49 -1.74
CA PHE A 188 -12.67 8.82 -1.36
C PHE A 188 -13.77 9.33 -2.32
N HIS A 189 -13.53 9.33 -3.63
CA HIS A 189 -14.53 9.75 -4.62
C HIS A 189 -15.82 8.92 -4.56
N PHE A 190 -15.69 7.59 -4.42
CA PHE A 190 -16.86 6.71 -4.28
C PHE A 190 -17.69 7.07 -3.05
N THR A 191 -17.04 7.32 -1.92
CA THR A 191 -17.80 7.59 -0.70
C THR A 191 -18.47 8.97 -0.75
N PHE A 192 -17.77 9.99 -1.25
CA PHE A 192 -18.35 11.32 -1.40
C PHE A 192 -19.50 11.37 -2.42
N SER A 193 -19.44 10.57 -3.48
CA SER A 193 -20.56 10.48 -4.44
C SER A 193 -21.81 9.85 -3.80
N MET A 194 -21.64 8.84 -2.95
CA MET A 194 -22.74 8.23 -2.18
C MET A 194 -23.36 9.20 -1.16
N PHE A 195 -22.54 9.97 -0.44
CA PHE A 195 -23.05 11.01 0.47
C PHE A 195 -23.73 12.14 -0.30
N GLY A 196 -23.13 12.61 -1.39
CA GLY A 196 -23.69 13.67 -2.23
C GLY A 196 -25.04 13.26 -2.85
N SER A 197 -25.15 12.05 -3.37
CA SER A 197 -26.41 11.55 -3.95
C SER A 197 -27.51 11.39 -2.89
N SER A 198 -27.17 10.91 -1.70
CA SER A 198 -28.11 10.79 -0.57
C SER A 198 -28.64 12.15 -0.13
N ILE A 199 -27.77 13.15 -0.02
CA ILE A 199 -28.16 14.54 0.31
C ILE A 199 -29.09 15.10 -0.77
N LEU A 200 -28.74 14.91 -2.04
CA LEU A 200 -29.56 15.40 -3.16
C LEU A 200 -30.94 14.74 -3.17
N ALA A 201 -31.03 13.44 -2.91
CA ALA A 201 -32.29 12.71 -2.78
C ALA A 201 -33.14 13.24 -1.60
N MET A 202 -32.51 13.56 -0.46
CA MET A 202 -33.21 14.19 0.67
C MET A 202 -33.80 15.56 0.31
N PHE A 203 -33.05 16.40 -0.41
CA PHE A 203 -33.53 17.72 -0.84
C PHE A 203 -34.65 17.61 -1.88
N LEU A 204 -34.54 16.69 -2.85
CA LEU A 204 -35.59 16.43 -3.83
C LEU A 204 -36.87 15.92 -3.16
N ASN A 205 -36.75 15.02 -2.18
CA ASN A 205 -37.90 14.51 -1.44
C ASN A 205 -38.61 15.62 -0.63
N ARG A 206 -37.85 16.56 -0.05
CA ARG A 206 -38.40 17.75 0.65
C ARG A 206 -38.97 18.84 -0.28
N ALA A 207 -38.64 18.82 -1.56
CA ALA A 207 -39.16 19.77 -2.55
C ALA A 207 -40.44 19.24 -3.23
N LEU A 208 -40.67 17.92 -3.19
CA LEU A 208 -41.80 17.23 -3.80
C LEU A 208 -42.95 16.95 -2.82
N PHE A 209 -42.73 17.12 -1.51
CA PHE A 209 -43.71 16.99 -0.42
C PHE A 209 -43.54 18.13 0.58
#